data_AF-A0A534QYI2-F1
#
_entry.id   AF-A0A534QYI2-F1
#
_cell.length_a   1.000
_cell.length_b   1.000
_cell.length_c   1.000
_cell.angle_alpha   90.00
_cell.angle_beta   90.00
_cell.angle_gamma   90.00
#
_symmetry.space_group_name_H-M   'P 1'
#
loop_
_entity.id
_entity.type
_entity.pdbx_description
1 polymer ?
#
loop_
_entity_poly.entity_id
_entity_poly.type
_entity_poly.pdbx_seq_one_letter_code
_entity_poly.pdbx_strand_id
1 'polypeptide(L)'
;MPTTITRLFGTARDLIERGAQSATASPKKAKGFVRKAEKALKKDSKLVTRASMKRLLSSDCAAALTSLLNDATNRAQQLLGTL
;
A
#
# COMPACT_ATOMS: atom_id res chain seq x y z
N MET A 1 1.21 0.95 -17.09
CA MET A 1 1.12 -0.10 -16.04
C MET A 1 -0.26 -0.72 -16.04
N PRO A 2 -0.40 -2.02 -15.71
CA PRO A 2 -1.70 -2.68 -15.61
C PRO A 2 -2.61 -1.93 -14.61
N THR A 3 -3.83 -1.59 -15.03
CA THR A 3 -4.83 -0.85 -14.23
C THR A 3 -5.15 -1.51 -12.89
N THR A 4 -5.07 -2.85 -12.84
CA THR A 4 -5.26 -3.64 -11.62
C THR A 4 -4.22 -3.32 -10.54
N ILE A 5 -3.00 -2.97 -10.94
CA ILE A 5 -1.92 -2.63 -10.00
C ILE A 5 -2.05 -1.16 -9.58
N THR A 6 -2.27 -0.24 -10.52
CA THR A 6 -2.33 1.20 -10.22
C THR A 6 -3.55 1.62 -9.38
N ARG A 7 -4.70 0.94 -9.55
CA ARG A 7 -5.93 1.25 -8.80
C ARG A 7 -5.75 1.06 -7.29
N LEU A 8 -4.96 0.08 -6.88
CA LEU A 8 -4.79 -0.25 -5.48
C LEU A 8 -3.74 0.63 -4.78
N PHE A 9 -2.71 1.08 -5.51
CA PHE A 9 -1.84 2.18 -5.05
C PHE A 9 -2.65 3.46 -4.76
N GLY A 10 -3.56 3.82 -5.66
CA GLY A 10 -4.49 4.94 -5.43
C GLY A 10 -5.34 4.74 -4.18
N THR A 11 -5.88 3.53 -4.00
CA THR A 11 -6.67 3.19 -2.80
C THR A 11 -5.85 3.30 -1.51
N ALA A 12 -4.60 2.81 -1.49
CA ALA A 12 -3.73 2.90 -0.33
C ALA A 12 -3.40 4.36 0.01
N ARG A 13 -3.10 5.18 -1.00
CA ARG A 13 -2.87 6.63 -0.85
C ARG A 13 -4.08 7.32 -0.24
N ASP A 14 -5.27 7.12 -0.81
CA ASP A 14 -6.51 7.75 -0.34
C ASP A 14 -6.82 7.39 1.12
N LEU A 15 -6.53 6.14 1.51
CA LEU A 15 -6.71 5.68 2.89
C LEU A 15 -5.72 6.35 3.85
N ILE A 16 -4.45 6.51 3.46
CA ILE A 16 -3.46 7.24 4.27
C ILE A 16 -3.86 8.70 4.44
N GLU A 17 -4.28 9.36 3.35
CA GLU A 17 -4.70 10.76 3.38
C GLU A 17 -5.92 10.99 4.28
N ARG A 18 -6.94 10.13 4.17
CA ARG A 18 -8.09 10.15 5.10
C ARG A 18 -7.70 9.86 6.54
N GLY A 19 -6.71 8.98 6.74
CA GLY A 19 -6.13 8.71 8.05
C GLY A 19 -5.47 9.94 8.66
N ALA A 20 -4.66 10.66 7.89
CA ALA A 20 -4.00 11.89 8.30
C ALA A 20 -5.01 12.99 8.67
N GLN A 21 -6.04 13.19 7.83
CA GLN A 21 -7.13 14.14 8.11
C GLN A 21 -7.90 13.79 9.40
N SER A 22 -7.98 12.50 9.73
CA SER A 22 -8.69 12.02 10.92
C SER A 22 -7.80 11.96 12.17
N ALA A 23 -6.48 12.18 12.06
CA ALA A 23 -5.52 11.90 13.13
C ALA A 23 -5.75 12.77 14.38
N THR A 24 -6.09 14.05 14.19
CA THR A 24 -6.33 15.00 15.28
C THR A 24 -7.71 14.85 15.91
N ALA A 25 -8.74 14.55 15.10
CA ALA A 25 -10.11 14.45 15.56
C ALA A 25 -10.49 13.05 16.10
N SER A 26 -9.87 11.99 15.57
CA SER A 26 -10.19 10.61 15.95
C SER A 26 -9.01 9.66 15.67
N PRO A 27 -8.06 9.53 16.60
CA PRO A 27 -6.89 8.67 16.46
C PRO A 27 -7.25 7.20 16.17
N LYS A 28 -8.35 6.69 16.75
CA LYS A 28 -8.86 5.34 16.49
C LYS A 28 -9.31 5.15 15.03
N LYS A 29 -9.97 6.16 14.44
CA LYS A 29 -10.34 6.12 13.02
C LYS A 29 -9.11 6.24 12.12
N ALA A 30 -8.16 7.11 12.47
CA ALA A 30 -6.89 7.23 11.77
C ALA A 30 -6.14 5.90 11.72
N LYS A 31 -5.98 5.21 12.86
CA LYS A 31 -5.44 3.83 12.91
C LYS A 31 -6.20 2.86 12.02
N GLY A 32 -7.53 2.94 12.02
CA GLY A 32 -8.40 2.12 11.17
C GLY A 32 -8.12 2.31 9.68
N PHE A 33 -7.92 3.56 9.24
CA PHE A 33 -7.57 3.87 7.86
C PHE A 33 -6.16 3.40 7.49
N VAL A 34 -5.17 3.63 8.35
CA VAL A 34 -3.79 3.19 8.09
C VAL A 34 -3.69 1.65 8.06
N ARG A 35 -4.43 0.92 8.91
CA ARG A 35 -4.54 -0.55 8.82
C ARG A 35 -5.16 -1.02 7.51
N LYS A 36 -6.16 -0.30 6.98
CA LYS A 36 -6.75 -0.61 5.67
C LYS A 36 -5.75 -0.34 4.54
N ALA A 37 -4.98 0.74 4.63
CA ALA A 37 -3.91 1.04 3.67
C ALA A 37 -2.83 -0.05 3.67
N GLU A 38 -2.35 -0.47 4.85
CA GLU A 38 -1.39 -1.57 4.99
C GLU A 38 -1.90 -2.86 4.32
N LYS A 39 -3.17 -3.21 4.52
CA LYS A 39 -3.79 -4.39 3.88
C LYS A 39 -3.86 -4.25 2.36
N ALA A 40 -4.14 -3.05 1.84
CA ALA A 40 -4.15 -2.78 0.41
C ALA A 40 -2.74 -2.98 -0.18
N LEU A 41 -1.71 -2.41 0.44
CA LEU A 41 -0.31 -2.55 0.01
C LEU A 41 0.16 -4.02 0.01
N LYS A 42 -0.20 -4.80 1.04
CA LYS A 42 0.09 -6.25 1.07
C LYS A 42 -0.60 -7.02 -0.04
N LYS A 43 -1.83 -6.61 -0.42
CA LYS A 43 -2.55 -7.21 -1.54
C LYS A 43 -1.88 -6.88 -2.87
N ASP A 44 -1.34 -5.67 -3.00
CA ASP A 44 -0.60 -5.23 -4.20
C ASP A 44 0.69 -6.00 -4.39
N SER A 45 1.41 -6.25 -3.31
CA SER A 45 2.62 -7.08 -3.35
C SER A 45 2.31 -8.46 -3.93
N LYS A 46 1.23 -9.11 -3.48
CA LYS A 46 0.78 -10.41 -4.03
C LYS A 46 0.39 -10.33 -5.51
N LEU A 47 -0.20 -9.22 -5.96
CA LEU A 47 -0.57 -9.02 -7.36
C LEU A 47 0.66 -8.80 -8.24
N VAL A 48 1.66 -8.04 -7.77
CA VAL A 48 2.94 -7.86 -8.46
C VAL A 48 3.66 -9.20 -8.59
N THR A 49 3.71 -10.02 -7.54
CA THR A 49 4.28 -11.38 -7.62
C THR A 49 3.56 -12.22 -8.66
N ARG A 50 2.22 -12.23 -8.67
CA ARG A 50 1.44 -12.98 -9.67
C ARG A 50 1.65 -12.46 -11.09
N ALA A 51 1.74 -11.15 -11.29
CA ALA A 51 2.00 -10.55 -12.59
C ALA A 51 3.41 -10.90 -13.10
N SER A 52 4.40 -10.90 -12.21
CA SER A 52 5.76 -11.37 -12.49
C SER A 52 5.80 -12.85 -12.88
N MET A 53 5.14 -13.73 -12.11
CA MET A 53 5.04 -15.17 -12.45
C MET A 53 4.38 -15.41 -13.81
N LYS A 54 3.40 -14.58 -14.19
CA LYS A 54 2.75 -14.63 -15.50
C LYS A 54 3.55 -13.94 -16.61
N ARG A 55 4.76 -13.47 -16.33
CA ARG A 55 5.64 -12.72 -17.26
C ARG A 55 4.97 -11.46 -17.85
N LEU A 56 4.01 -10.88 -17.11
CA LEU A 56 3.34 -9.63 -17.47
C LEU A 56 4.15 -8.39 -17.05
N LEU A 57 5.21 -8.60 -16.27
CA LEU A 57 6.18 -7.60 -15.83
C LEU A 57 7.57 -8.16 -16.10
N SER A 58 8.51 -7.29 -16.49
CA SER A 58 9.93 -7.66 -16.49
C SER A 58 10.40 -7.93 -15.05
N SER A 59 11.46 -8.74 -14.90
CA SER A 59 12.09 -9.00 -13.60
C SER A 59 12.43 -7.71 -12.86
N ASP A 60 12.98 -6.74 -13.58
CA ASP A 60 13.46 -5.48 -13.01
C ASP A 60 12.29 -4.61 -12.54
N CYS A 61 11.21 -4.56 -13.33
CA CYS A 61 10.00 -3.84 -12.96
C CYS A 61 9.30 -4.49 -11.76
N ALA A 62 9.23 -5.82 -11.72
CA ALA A 62 8.67 -6.56 -10.60
C ALA A 62 9.48 -6.35 -9.31
N ALA A 63 10.82 -6.36 -9.40
CA ALA A 63 11.72 -6.11 -8.28
C ALA A 63 11.56 -4.67 -7.75
N ALA A 64 11.55 -3.67 -8.63
CA ALA A 64 11.35 -2.27 -8.25
C ALA A 64 9.99 -2.06 -7.56
N LEU A 65 8.91 -2.62 -8.12
CA LEU A 65 7.57 -2.55 -7.53
C LEU A 65 7.50 -3.24 -6.17
N THR A 66 8.14 -4.40 -6.02
CA THR A 66 8.16 -5.13 -4.75
C THR A 66 8.89 -4.34 -3.67
N SER A 67 10.04 -3.74 -4.02
CA SER A 67 10.80 -2.89 -3.10
C SER A 67 9.99 -1.67 -2.63
N LEU A 68 9.34 -0.96 -3.57
CA LEU A 68 8.47 0.18 -3.27
C LEU A 68 7.29 -0.20 -2.36
N LEU A 69 6.65 -1.34 -2.62
CA LEU A 69 5.53 -1.82 -1.81
C LEU A 69 5.95 -2.24 -0.41
N ASN A 70 7.14 -2.83 -0.27
CA ASN A 70 7.70 -3.16 1.03
C ASN A 70 8.02 -1.90 1.84
N ASP A 71 8.67 -0.90 1.23
CA ASP A 71 8.94 0.38 1.90
C ASP A 71 7.63 1.08 2.32
N ALA A 72 6.65 1.17 1.42
CA ALA A 72 5.35 1.76 1.74
C ALA A 72 4.63 1.01 2.88
N THR A 73 4.71 -0.31 2.91
CA THR A 73 4.11 -1.13 3.98
C THR A 73 4.81 -0.88 5.32
N ASN A 74 6.14 -0.80 5.33
CA ASN A 74 6.93 -0.51 6.53
C ASN A 74 6.60 0.88 7.08
N ARG A 75 6.51 1.90 6.22
CA ARG A 75 6.11 3.25 6.62
C ARG A 75 4.69 3.29 7.18
N ALA A 76 3.74 2.56 6.59
CA ALA A 76 2.39 2.44 7.12
C ALA A 76 2.37 1.77 8.51
N GLN A 77 3.23 0.78 8.74
CA GLN A 77 3.39 0.15 10.06
C GLN A 77 4.02 1.09 11.10
N GLN A 78 5.04 1.86 10.70
CA GLN A 78 5.62 2.90 11.56
C GLN A 78 4.57 3.95 11.96
N LEU A 79 3.77 4.42 10.99
CA LEU A 79 2.64 5.33 11.23
C LEU A 79 1.62 4.75 12.21
N LEU A 80 1.35 3.44 12.17
CA LEU A 80 0.48 2.78 13.15
C LEU A 80 1.06 2.75 14.56
N GLY A 81 2.39 2.71 14.69
CA GLY A 81 3.10 2.78 15.97
C GLY A 81 3.13 4.20 16.56
N THR A 82 2.96 5.24 15.73
CA THR A 82 3.00 6.64 16.15
C THR A 82 1.62 7.28 16.39
N LEU A 83 0.56 6.73 15.78
CA LEU A 83 -0.84 7.15 16.01
C LEU A 83 -1.37 6.57 17.32
#